data_AF-A0A1Y1YJ83-F1
#
_entry.id   AF-A0A1Y1YJ83-F1
#
_cell.length_a   1.000
_cell.length_b   1.000
_cell.length_c   1.000
_cell.angle_alpha   90.00
_cell.angle_beta   90.00
_cell.angle_gamma   90.00
#
_symmetry.space_group_name_H-M   'P 1'
#
loop_
_entity.id
_entity.type
_entity.pdbx_description
1 polymer ?
#
loop_
_entity_poly.entity_id
_entity_poly.type
_entity_poly.pdbx_seq_one_letter_code
_entity_poly.pdbx_strand_id
1 'polypeptide(L)'
;MKFLSLSTLAVALSFTQSVIGADWSVLDIPEASRSEICNRQTAFCTINCGGVDQAPMNFCNPKTMGWGCGCKTKVPDQIAYLWPVVVAECEGKLGDCNAKCPKDNTVNQCYSACTTKFQCKTPNSPPSYLNVSDVNATPLYTAAAPAATGSATGSTSGAQSTQTGTGSGSTSQGNKPNAGSINAAGWGSSAIVLAALSYMAL
;
A
#
# COMPACT_ATOMS: atom_id res chain seq x y z
N MET A 1 -25.78 53.70 -35.35
CA MET A 1 -25.16 52.38 -35.67
C MET A 1 -24.92 51.67 -34.34
N LYS A 2 -25.78 50.70 -33.98
CA LYS A 2 -25.69 49.93 -32.73
C LYS A 2 -25.09 48.57 -33.06
N PHE A 3 -23.86 48.31 -32.63
CA PHE A 3 -23.23 47.00 -32.72
C PHE A 3 -23.73 46.13 -31.57
N LEU A 4 -24.51 45.10 -31.91
CA LEU A 4 -24.94 44.05 -30.99
C LEU A 4 -23.75 43.12 -30.74
N SER A 5 -23.22 43.17 -29.52
CA SER A 5 -22.21 42.24 -29.02
C SER A 5 -22.85 40.87 -28.77
N LEU A 6 -22.58 39.89 -29.65
CA LEU A 6 -22.89 38.48 -29.38
C LEU A 6 -21.87 37.94 -28.38
N SER A 7 -22.29 37.80 -27.13
CA SER A 7 -21.56 37.07 -26.09
C SER A 7 -21.73 35.57 -26.33
N THR A 8 -20.76 34.95 -26.99
CA THR A 8 -20.67 33.49 -27.13
C THR A 8 -20.40 32.87 -25.77
N LEU A 9 -21.41 32.23 -25.17
CA LEU A 9 -21.20 31.33 -24.04
C LEU A 9 -20.38 30.13 -24.53
N ALA A 10 -19.11 30.09 -24.15
CA ALA A 10 -18.32 28.86 -24.24
C ALA A 10 -18.87 27.89 -23.18
N VAL A 11 -19.65 26.90 -23.63
CA VAL A 11 -20.02 25.75 -22.79
C VAL A 11 -18.74 24.95 -22.57
N ALA A 12 -18.10 25.15 -21.42
CA ALA A 12 -17.03 24.27 -20.96
C ALA A 12 -17.65 22.89 -20.71
N LEU A 13 -17.43 21.96 -21.65
CA LEU A 13 -17.66 20.54 -21.43
C LEU A 13 -16.68 20.09 -20.35
N SER A 14 -17.11 20.20 -19.10
CA SER A 14 -16.52 19.48 -17.98
C SER A 14 -16.71 18.01 -18.29
N PHE A 15 -15.73 17.37 -18.93
CA PHE A 15 -15.62 15.93 -18.92
C PHE A 15 -15.52 15.56 -17.45
N THR A 16 -16.63 15.17 -16.85
CA THR A 16 -16.63 14.40 -15.62
C THR A 16 -15.77 13.20 -15.96
N GLN A 17 -14.52 13.24 -15.52
CA GLN A 17 -13.56 12.17 -15.65
C GLN A 17 -14.12 11.07 -14.74
N SER A 18 -15.11 10.35 -15.28
CA SER A 18 -15.68 9.15 -14.69
C SER A 18 -14.46 8.35 -14.31
N VAL A 19 -14.25 8.28 -12.99
CA VAL A 19 -13.15 7.61 -12.33
C VAL A 19 -12.58 6.57 -13.27
N ILE A 20 -11.40 6.83 -13.84
CA ILE A 20 -10.70 5.79 -14.59
C ILE A 20 -10.23 4.79 -13.54
N GLY A 21 -11.18 4.03 -13.02
CA GLY A 21 -11.04 3.02 -12.02
C GLY A 21 -10.55 1.81 -12.75
N ALA A 22 -9.28 1.49 -12.55
CA ALA A 22 -8.84 0.14 -12.81
C ALA A 22 -9.46 -0.71 -11.70
N ASP A 23 -10.48 -1.49 -12.06
CA ASP A 23 -11.07 -2.54 -11.22
C ASP A 23 -10.25 -3.84 -11.29
N TRP A 24 -9.06 -3.72 -11.87
CA TRP A 24 -8.12 -4.81 -12.03
C TRP A 24 -7.48 -5.17 -10.69
N SER A 25 -7.42 -6.47 -10.44
CA SER A 25 -6.68 -7.08 -9.33
C SER A 25 -5.52 -7.89 -9.87
N VAL A 26 -4.43 -7.94 -9.11
CA VAL A 26 -3.31 -8.85 -9.39
C VAL A 26 -3.72 -10.33 -9.34
N LEU A 27 -4.90 -10.63 -8.81
CA LEU A 27 -5.48 -11.97 -8.86
C LEU A 27 -6.05 -12.34 -10.24
N ASP A 28 -6.26 -11.37 -11.13
CA ASP A 28 -6.85 -11.59 -12.46
C ASP A 28 -5.86 -12.18 -13.47
N ILE A 29 -4.55 -12.13 -13.19
CA ILE A 29 -3.51 -12.77 -14.01
C ILE A 29 -3.36 -14.27 -13.65
N PRO A 30 -2.89 -15.13 -14.58
CA PRO A 30 -2.73 -16.55 -14.32
C PRO A 30 -1.85 -16.87 -13.11
N GLU A 31 -2.15 -17.96 -12.41
CA GLU A 31 -1.40 -18.38 -11.20
C GLU A 31 0.09 -18.59 -11.47
N ALA A 32 0.46 -19.08 -12.67
CA ALA A 32 1.84 -19.20 -13.07
C ALA A 32 2.55 -17.84 -13.09
N SER A 33 1.90 -16.80 -13.62
CA SER A 33 2.43 -15.43 -13.64
C SER A 33 2.53 -14.84 -12.23
N ARG A 34 1.56 -15.15 -11.35
CA ARG A 34 1.61 -14.75 -9.93
C ARG A 34 2.77 -15.42 -9.18
N SER A 35 3.01 -16.69 -9.46
CA SER A 35 4.13 -17.46 -8.89
C SER A 35 5.47 -16.91 -9.34
N GLU A 36 5.60 -16.58 -10.62
CA GLU A 36 6.77 -15.89 -11.19
C GLU A 36 7.02 -14.54 -10.51
N ILE A 37 5.98 -13.71 -10.32
CA ILE A 37 6.09 -12.44 -9.58
C ILE A 37 6.56 -12.68 -8.15
N CYS A 38 6.00 -13.67 -7.46
CA CYS A 38 6.40 -14.02 -6.10
C CYS A 38 7.86 -14.50 -6.01
N ASN A 39 8.34 -15.28 -6.99
CA ASN A 39 9.74 -15.69 -7.03
C ASN A 39 10.67 -14.49 -7.20
N ARG A 40 10.33 -13.54 -8.06
CA ARG A 40 11.10 -12.28 -8.20
C ARG A 40 11.05 -11.45 -6.92
N GLN A 41 9.89 -11.37 -6.29
CA GLN A 41 9.67 -10.64 -5.03
C GLN A 41 10.57 -11.16 -3.91
N THR A 42 10.62 -12.48 -3.71
CA THR A 42 11.41 -13.08 -2.63
C THR A 42 12.91 -13.05 -2.94
N ALA A 43 13.31 -13.23 -4.20
CA ALA A 43 14.69 -13.03 -4.63
C ALA A 43 15.15 -11.59 -4.41
N PHE A 44 14.31 -10.62 -4.76
CA PHE A 44 14.58 -9.20 -4.55
C PHE A 44 14.72 -8.87 -3.06
N CYS A 45 13.88 -9.43 -2.19
CA CYS A 45 14.02 -9.29 -0.73
C CYS A 45 15.36 -9.86 -0.23
N THR A 46 15.71 -11.08 -0.64
CA THR A 46 16.99 -11.72 -0.29
C THR A 46 18.18 -10.85 -0.66
N ILE A 47 18.23 -10.33 -1.89
CA ILE A 47 19.32 -9.48 -2.36
C ILE A 47 19.40 -8.20 -1.52
N ASN A 48 18.26 -7.57 -1.24
CA ASN A 48 18.23 -6.33 -0.48
C ASN A 48 18.59 -6.51 0.99
N CYS A 49 18.32 -7.66 1.58
CA CYS A 49 18.74 -7.98 2.93
C CYS A 49 20.19 -8.46 3.03
N GLY A 50 20.85 -8.77 1.91
CA GLY A 50 22.22 -9.29 1.90
C GLY A 50 22.32 -10.80 2.09
N GLY A 51 21.27 -11.55 1.74
CA GLY A 51 21.24 -13.01 1.78
C GLY A 51 20.00 -13.57 2.47
N VAL A 52 19.79 -14.88 2.30
CA VAL A 52 18.59 -15.59 2.82
C VAL A 52 18.54 -15.56 4.34
N ASP A 53 19.68 -15.71 5.00
CA ASP A 53 19.79 -15.66 6.46
C ASP A 53 19.57 -14.26 7.03
N GLN A 54 19.59 -13.23 6.19
CA GLN A 54 19.36 -11.85 6.61
C GLN A 54 17.92 -11.40 6.38
N ALA A 55 17.07 -12.23 5.76
CA ALA A 55 15.69 -11.89 5.41
C ALA A 55 14.66 -12.79 6.15
N PRO A 56 14.52 -12.67 7.49
CA PRO A 56 13.65 -13.53 8.30
C PRO A 56 12.17 -13.39 7.94
N MET A 57 11.78 -12.24 7.39
CA MET A 57 10.48 -12.04 6.78
C MET A 57 10.70 -11.95 5.28
N ASN A 58 10.59 -13.06 4.57
CA ASN A 58 10.71 -13.09 3.11
C ASN A 58 9.68 -14.06 2.55
N PHE A 59 8.53 -13.52 2.15
CA PHE A 59 7.46 -14.33 1.59
C PHE A 59 6.67 -13.58 0.52
N CYS A 60 6.04 -14.35 -0.35
CA CYS A 60 5.00 -13.91 -1.24
C CYS A 60 4.05 -15.07 -1.50
N ASN A 61 2.75 -14.85 -1.30
CA ASN A 61 1.73 -15.87 -1.47
C ASN A 61 1.10 -15.74 -2.86
N PRO A 62 1.29 -16.69 -3.80
CA PRO A 62 0.76 -16.57 -5.16
C PRO A 62 -0.78 -16.65 -5.25
N LYS A 63 -1.47 -17.03 -4.16
CA LYS A 63 -2.94 -17.09 -4.11
C LYS A 63 -3.56 -15.75 -3.73
N THR A 64 -2.94 -15.00 -2.82
CA THR A 64 -3.44 -13.71 -2.33
C THR A 64 -2.62 -12.53 -2.84
N MET A 65 -1.44 -12.79 -3.40
CA MET A 65 -0.40 -11.80 -3.72
C MET A 65 0.07 -10.96 -2.53
N GLY A 66 -0.28 -11.39 -1.31
CA GLY A 66 0.25 -10.84 -0.08
C GLY A 66 1.74 -11.11 0.02
N TRP A 67 2.52 -10.07 0.31
CA TRP A 67 3.97 -10.18 0.41
C TRP A 67 4.51 -9.45 1.63
N GLY A 68 5.67 -9.91 2.10
CA GLY A 68 6.40 -9.28 3.18
C GLY A 68 7.90 -9.39 2.95
N CYS A 69 8.63 -8.30 3.17
CA CYS A 69 10.07 -8.30 3.25
C CYS A 69 10.55 -7.55 4.50
N GLY A 70 11.43 -8.16 5.28
CA GLY A 70 12.07 -7.55 6.43
C GLY A 70 13.45 -8.18 6.67
N CYS A 71 14.44 -7.33 6.93
CA CYS A 71 15.82 -7.77 7.17
C CYS A 71 16.15 -7.77 8.67
N LYS A 72 17.12 -8.60 9.08
CA LYS A 72 17.54 -8.69 10.50
C LYS A 72 18.17 -7.40 11.02
N THR A 73 19.04 -6.80 10.22
CA THR A 73 19.98 -5.76 10.65
C THR A 73 19.64 -4.37 10.13
N LYS A 74 18.67 -4.28 9.21
CA LYS A 74 18.30 -3.03 8.55
C LYS A 74 16.87 -3.05 8.04
N VAL A 75 16.35 -1.87 7.75
CA VAL A 75 15.18 -1.74 6.88
C VAL A 75 15.65 -2.01 5.44
N PRO A 76 14.88 -2.73 4.61
CA PRO A 76 15.21 -2.88 3.20
C PRO A 76 15.47 -1.52 2.55
N ASP A 77 16.59 -1.36 1.85
CA ASP A 77 17.01 -0.07 1.28
C ASP A 77 16.12 0.42 0.13
N GLN A 78 15.17 -0.41 -0.31
CA GLN A 78 14.40 -0.21 -1.53
C GLN A 78 13.09 0.51 -1.30
N ILE A 79 12.79 1.37 -2.24
CA ILE A 79 11.62 2.23 -2.24
C ILE A 79 10.39 1.40 -2.63
N ALA A 80 9.27 1.61 -1.94
CA ALA A 80 8.05 0.81 -2.04
C ALA A 80 7.57 0.56 -3.48
N TYR A 81 7.74 1.53 -4.39
CA TYR A 81 7.28 1.44 -5.78
C TYR A 81 8.15 0.59 -6.71
N LEU A 82 9.31 0.09 -6.25
CA LEU A 82 10.21 -0.76 -7.03
C LEU A 82 10.05 -2.26 -6.73
N TRP A 83 9.27 -2.62 -5.71
CA TRP A 83 9.05 -4.01 -5.35
C TRP A 83 8.32 -4.75 -6.47
N PRO A 84 8.75 -5.97 -6.86
CA PRO A 84 8.17 -6.70 -7.98
C PRO A 84 6.64 -6.84 -7.95
N VAL A 85 6.04 -7.12 -6.79
CA VAL A 85 4.57 -7.19 -6.66
C VAL A 85 3.91 -5.83 -6.90
N VAL A 86 4.48 -4.76 -6.35
CA VAL A 86 3.95 -3.38 -6.47
C VAL A 86 4.03 -2.90 -7.91
N VAL A 87 5.15 -3.18 -8.58
CA VAL A 87 5.34 -2.88 -10.00
C VAL A 87 4.31 -3.62 -10.86
N ALA A 88 4.15 -4.92 -10.64
CA ALA A 88 3.19 -5.73 -11.39
C ALA A 88 1.75 -5.24 -11.18
N GLU A 89 1.39 -4.85 -9.95
CA GLU A 89 0.07 -4.31 -9.67
C GLU A 89 -0.20 -3.00 -10.43
N CYS A 90 0.77 -2.08 -10.40
CA CYS A 90 0.67 -0.81 -11.10
C CYS A 90 0.57 -1.02 -12.63
N GLU A 91 1.44 -1.87 -13.20
CA GLU A 91 1.45 -2.15 -14.63
C GLU A 91 0.17 -2.83 -15.10
N GLY A 92 -0.39 -3.75 -14.29
CA GLY A 92 -1.68 -4.36 -14.55
C GLY A 92 -2.83 -3.36 -14.56
N LYS A 93 -2.88 -2.47 -13.56
CA LYS A 93 -3.87 -1.38 -13.50
C LYS A 93 -3.74 -0.39 -14.66
N LEU A 94 -2.51 -0.05 -15.08
CA LEU A 94 -2.27 0.75 -16.28
C LEU A 94 -2.77 0.04 -17.56
N GLY A 95 -2.50 -1.26 -17.68
CA GLY A 95 -2.97 -2.08 -18.79
C GLY A 95 -4.50 -2.11 -18.89
N ASP A 96 -5.18 -2.36 -17.76
CA ASP A 96 -6.65 -2.35 -17.68
C ASP A 96 -7.24 -0.98 -17.99
N CYS A 97 -6.63 0.09 -17.47
CA CYS A 97 -6.98 1.47 -17.77
C CYS A 97 -6.95 1.73 -19.28
N ASN A 98 -5.85 1.36 -19.94
CA ASN A 98 -5.69 1.53 -21.39
C ASN A 98 -6.67 0.65 -22.17
N ALA A 99 -6.94 -0.58 -21.72
CA ALA A 99 -7.88 -1.49 -22.37
C ALA A 99 -9.32 -0.95 -22.36
N LYS A 100 -9.69 -0.17 -21.33
CA LYS A 100 -11.00 0.47 -21.19
C LYS A 100 -11.13 1.80 -21.92
N CYS A 101 -10.07 2.30 -22.56
CA CYS A 101 -10.15 3.54 -23.31
C CYS A 101 -11.11 3.43 -24.51
N PRO A 102 -11.87 4.50 -24.81
CA PRO A 102 -12.77 4.53 -25.96
C PRO A 102 -11.97 4.43 -27.26
N LYS A 103 -12.60 3.90 -28.32
CA LYS A 103 -11.99 3.78 -29.66
C LYS A 103 -12.34 4.95 -30.58
N ASP A 104 -12.61 6.12 -30.00
CA ASP A 104 -12.98 7.34 -30.71
C ASP A 104 -11.82 8.36 -30.71
N ASN A 105 -12.12 9.62 -31.07
CA ASN A 105 -11.15 10.71 -31.12
C ASN A 105 -10.59 11.12 -29.74
N THR A 106 -11.13 10.61 -28.64
CA THR A 106 -10.68 10.89 -27.27
C THR A 106 -9.69 9.84 -26.73
N VAL A 107 -9.39 8.79 -27.50
CA VAL A 107 -8.51 7.67 -27.09
C VAL A 107 -7.15 8.15 -26.56
N ASN A 108 -6.53 9.14 -27.21
CA ASN A 108 -5.23 9.68 -26.80
C ASN A 108 -5.30 10.42 -25.45
N GLN A 109 -6.41 11.12 -25.19
CA GLN A 109 -6.63 11.78 -23.90
C GLN A 109 -6.81 10.75 -22.79
N CYS A 110 -7.51 9.63 -23.09
CA CYS A 110 -7.65 8.52 -22.16
C CYS A 110 -6.30 7.87 -21.83
N TYR A 111 -5.48 7.52 -22.83
CA TYR A 111 -4.14 6.97 -22.61
C TYR A 111 -3.23 7.91 -21.82
N SER A 112 -3.31 9.22 -22.09
CA SER A 112 -2.58 10.24 -21.32
C SER A 112 -3.04 10.28 -19.86
N ALA A 113 -4.35 10.21 -19.60
CA ALA A 113 -4.87 10.16 -18.24
C ALA A 113 -4.45 8.86 -17.51
N CYS A 114 -4.46 7.73 -18.20
CA CYS A 114 -3.99 6.44 -17.65
C CYS A 114 -2.52 6.48 -17.25
N THR A 115 -1.65 6.95 -18.14
CA THR A 115 -0.20 7.04 -17.86
C THR A 115 0.13 8.08 -16.79
N THR A 116 -0.62 9.18 -16.73
CA THR A 116 -0.51 10.19 -15.66
C THR A 116 -0.92 9.62 -14.30
N LYS A 117 -1.96 8.77 -14.27
CA LYS A 117 -2.46 8.15 -13.04
C LYS A 117 -1.57 7.00 -12.55
N PHE A 118 -1.10 6.15 -13.45
CA PHE A 118 -0.32 4.95 -13.12
C PHE A 118 1.15 5.14 -13.52
N GLN A 119 1.86 6.03 -12.82
CA GLN A 119 3.29 6.29 -13.03
C GLN A 119 4.16 5.20 -12.39
N CYS A 120 4.05 3.97 -12.90
CA CYS A 120 4.73 2.80 -12.34
C CYS A 120 6.25 2.97 -12.28
N LYS A 121 6.88 2.38 -11.25
CA LYS A 121 8.34 2.51 -10.97
C LYS A 121 8.81 3.94 -10.68
N THR A 122 7.89 4.85 -10.36
CA THR A 122 8.22 6.23 -9.95
C THR A 122 7.65 6.52 -8.55
N PRO A 123 8.15 7.56 -7.85
CA PRO A 123 7.56 8.02 -6.59
C PRO A 123 6.06 8.39 -6.68
N ASN A 124 5.56 8.67 -7.89
CA ASN A 124 4.17 9.05 -8.13
C ASN A 124 3.27 7.85 -8.46
N SER A 125 3.78 6.62 -8.41
CA SER A 125 2.93 5.43 -8.60
C SER A 125 1.86 5.38 -7.50
N PRO A 126 0.62 4.97 -7.81
CA PRO A 126 -0.39 4.72 -6.80
C PRO A 126 0.13 3.74 -5.72
N PRO A 127 -0.22 3.93 -4.45
CA PRO A 127 0.20 3.03 -3.39
C PRO A 127 -0.38 1.63 -3.61
N SER A 128 0.45 0.62 -3.36
CA SER A 128 0.04 -0.78 -3.25
C SER A 128 -0.27 -1.10 -1.80
N TYR A 129 -1.35 -1.86 -1.58
CA TYR A 129 -1.75 -2.34 -0.26
C TYR A 129 -1.60 -3.87 -0.14
N LEU A 130 -0.75 -4.44 -1.01
CA LEU A 130 -0.43 -5.88 -1.04
C LEU A 130 0.62 -6.30 -0.01
N ASN A 131 1.28 -5.34 0.64
CA ASN A 131 2.25 -5.62 1.70
C ASN A 131 1.51 -5.98 3.00
N VAL A 132 1.82 -7.15 3.56
CA VAL A 132 1.19 -7.69 4.76
C VAL A 132 2.24 -8.24 5.73
N SER A 133 1.88 -8.37 7.00
CA SER A 133 2.78 -8.88 8.05
C SER A 133 2.80 -10.40 8.17
N ASP A 134 1.84 -11.11 7.55
CA ASP A 134 1.69 -12.56 7.64
C ASP A 134 1.43 -13.19 6.27
N VAL A 135 1.99 -14.37 6.02
CA VAL A 135 1.89 -15.08 4.73
C VAL A 135 0.47 -15.52 4.36
N ASN A 136 -0.40 -15.68 5.36
CA ASN A 136 -1.80 -16.05 5.19
C ASN A 136 -2.74 -14.85 5.29
N ALA A 137 -2.23 -13.65 5.57
CA ALA A 137 -3.05 -12.46 5.57
C ALA A 137 -3.59 -12.17 4.17
N THR A 138 -4.85 -11.75 4.12
CA THR A 138 -5.46 -11.25 2.89
C THR A 138 -5.18 -9.75 2.78
N PRO A 139 -4.52 -9.30 1.71
CA PRO A 139 -4.26 -7.89 1.54
C PRO A 139 -5.52 -7.08 1.26
N LEU A 140 -5.40 -5.76 1.37
CA LEU A 140 -6.43 -4.85 0.90
C LEU A 140 -6.22 -4.63 -0.59
N TYR A 141 -7.15 -5.11 -1.43
CA TYR A 141 -7.00 -4.97 -2.89
C TYR A 141 -7.42 -3.58 -3.41
N THR A 142 -8.05 -2.75 -2.58
CA THR A 142 -8.51 -1.40 -2.92
C THR A 142 -8.11 -0.39 -1.85
N ALA A 143 -7.97 0.88 -2.25
CA ALA A 143 -7.59 1.99 -1.38
C ALA A 143 -8.67 2.38 -0.34
N ALA A 144 -9.78 1.64 -0.29
CA ALA A 144 -10.85 1.84 0.68
C ALA A 144 -10.93 0.66 1.65
N ALA A 145 -10.46 0.87 2.88
CA ALA A 145 -10.93 0.13 4.06
C ALA A 145 -10.80 1.08 5.28
N PRO A 146 -11.69 1.05 6.28
CA PRO A 146 -11.74 -0.13 7.15
C PRO A 146 -13.09 -0.48 7.81
N ALA A 147 -13.25 -1.76 8.18
CA ALA A 147 -13.71 -2.14 9.53
C ALA A 147 -13.33 -3.60 9.86
N ALA A 148 -12.19 -3.78 10.52
CA ALA A 148 -12.12 -4.73 11.63
C ALA A 148 -11.32 -4.03 12.73
N THR A 149 -12.06 -3.40 13.63
CA THR A 149 -11.56 -2.99 14.94
C THR A 149 -11.03 -4.23 15.63
N GLY A 150 -9.72 -4.32 15.74
CA GLY A 150 -9.02 -5.43 16.35
C GLY A 150 -7.62 -5.00 16.74
N SER A 151 -7.52 -3.94 17.55
CA SER A 151 -6.33 -3.72 18.37
C SER A 151 -6.14 -4.94 19.27
N ALA A 152 -5.19 -5.80 18.93
CA ALA A 152 -4.62 -6.75 19.87
C ALA A 152 -3.15 -6.37 20.08
N THR A 153 -2.98 -5.31 20.86
CA THR A 153 -1.81 -5.09 21.69
C THR A 153 -1.53 -6.37 22.48
N GLY A 154 -0.27 -6.83 22.45
CA GLY A 154 0.19 -7.97 23.22
C GLY A 154 -0.24 -7.86 24.67
N SER A 155 -0.99 -8.85 25.14
CA SER A 155 -1.11 -9.18 26.55
C SER A 155 -0.50 -10.56 26.74
N THR A 156 0.73 -10.56 27.23
CA THR A 156 1.31 -11.70 27.91
C THR A 156 0.53 -11.91 29.20
N SER A 157 -0.29 -12.96 29.26
CA SER A 157 -0.70 -13.63 30.50
C SER A 157 -1.17 -15.03 30.10
N GLY A 158 -0.31 -16.01 30.37
CA GLY A 158 -0.65 -17.40 30.20
C GLY A 158 -1.61 -17.90 31.27
N ALA A 159 -2.42 -18.88 30.84
CA ALA A 159 -3.07 -19.95 31.61
C ALA A 159 -4.17 -19.51 32.60
N GLN A 160 -5.20 -20.29 32.93
CA GLN A 160 -5.38 -21.72 32.82
C GLN A 160 -6.86 -22.07 33.03
N SER A 161 -7.28 -23.13 32.34
CA SER A 161 -8.23 -24.16 32.75
C SER A 161 -8.83 -24.06 34.17
N THR A 162 -10.16 -24.05 34.21
CA THR A 162 -10.96 -24.52 35.34
C THR A 162 -10.92 -26.05 35.35
N GLN A 163 -10.08 -26.64 36.20
CA GLN A 163 -10.25 -28.03 36.59
C GLN A 163 -9.97 -28.19 38.09
N THR A 164 -10.99 -28.72 38.76
CA THR A 164 -11.14 -28.92 40.19
C THR A 164 -10.15 -29.95 40.74
N GLY A 165 -9.38 -29.55 41.76
CA GLY A 165 -9.00 -30.31 42.97
C GLY A 165 -8.15 -31.58 42.84
N THR A 166 -6.93 -31.57 43.42
CA THR A 166 -6.55 -32.26 44.67
C THR A 166 -5.01 -32.43 44.76
N GLY A 167 -4.38 -31.95 45.84
CA GLY A 167 -3.15 -32.55 46.39
C GLY A 167 -1.86 -31.70 46.46
N SER A 168 -1.59 -31.16 47.67
CA SER A 168 -0.30 -31.03 48.40
C SER A 168 1.00 -30.53 47.74
N GLY A 169 1.61 -29.50 48.36
CA GLY A 169 3.08 -29.42 48.49
C GLY A 169 3.76 -28.05 48.37
N SER A 170 3.81 -27.30 49.48
CA SER A 170 4.95 -26.55 50.05
C SER A 170 5.86 -25.59 49.24
N THR A 171 5.98 -24.36 49.80
CA THR A 171 7.21 -23.51 49.99
C THR A 171 7.41 -22.25 49.10
N SER A 172 7.37 -21.08 49.78
CA SER A 172 8.14 -19.79 49.68
C SER A 172 8.53 -19.22 48.30
N GLN A 173 8.60 -17.91 47.99
CA GLN A 173 8.98 -16.69 48.71
C GLN A 173 8.78 -15.52 47.68
N GLY A 174 7.92 -14.52 47.90
CA GLY A 174 8.29 -13.13 48.23
C GLY A 174 9.20 -12.36 47.26
N ASN A 175 8.65 -11.47 46.40
CA ASN A 175 9.07 -10.04 46.30
C ASN A 175 8.29 -9.17 45.28
N LYS A 176 8.18 -7.88 45.61
CA LYS A 176 7.39 -6.75 45.04
C LYS A 176 7.75 -6.30 43.60
N PRO A 177 6.83 -5.65 42.86
CA PRO A 177 7.16 -4.72 41.76
C PRO A 177 7.16 -3.25 42.23
N ASN A 178 8.13 -2.46 41.75
CA ASN A 178 8.19 -1.01 41.90
C ASN A 178 7.61 -0.32 40.65
N ALA A 179 6.84 0.74 40.92
CA ALA A 179 6.18 1.61 39.95
C ALA A 179 7.14 2.64 39.32
N GLY A 180 6.79 3.13 38.12
CA GLY A 180 7.42 4.27 37.48
C GLY A 180 6.69 4.67 36.20
N SER A 181 5.70 5.55 36.34
CA SER A 181 4.91 6.16 35.27
C SER A 181 5.44 7.57 34.98
N ILE A 182 5.61 7.95 33.71
CA ILE A 182 5.57 9.36 33.28
C ILE A 182 5.12 9.46 31.81
N ASN A 183 4.03 10.18 31.59
CA ASN A 183 3.49 10.63 30.32
C ASN A 183 4.12 11.97 29.91
N ALA A 184 4.26 12.23 28.60
CA ALA A 184 4.12 13.54 27.93
C ALA A 184 4.31 13.32 26.40
N ALA A 185 3.30 13.47 25.54
CA ALA A 185 2.66 14.69 25.02
C ALA A 185 3.54 15.49 24.03
N GLY A 186 3.02 15.73 22.81
CA GLY A 186 3.59 16.71 21.87
C GLY A 186 3.21 16.48 20.40
N TRP A 187 2.09 17.03 19.97
CA TRP A 187 1.70 17.15 18.55
C TRP A 187 2.41 18.36 17.92
N GLY A 188 2.86 18.25 16.67
CA GLY A 188 3.48 19.35 15.94
C GLY A 188 3.22 19.27 14.44
N SER A 189 2.26 20.06 13.96
CA SER A 189 1.95 20.29 12.55
C SER A 189 3.02 21.18 11.91
N SER A 190 3.45 20.87 10.68
CA SER A 190 4.28 21.79 9.88
C SER A 190 3.56 22.16 8.59
N ALA A 191 3.38 23.46 8.41
CA ALA A 191 2.84 24.10 7.22
C ALA A 191 3.87 24.10 6.08
N ILE A 192 3.42 23.86 4.84
CA ILE A 192 4.25 24.03 3.64
C ILE A 192 3.78 25.28 2.92
N VAL A 193 4.73 26.21 2.74
CA VAL A 193 4.58 27.48 2.03
C VAL A 193 4.63 27.22 0.52
N LEU A 194 3.58 27.63 -0.20
CA LEU A 194 3.54 27.71 -1.66
C LEU A 194 4.20 29.02 -2.11
N ALA A 195 5.33 28.92 -2.80
CA ALA A 195 5.91 30.01 -3.57
C ALA A 195 5.53 29.85 -5.04
N ALA A 196 4.67 30.73 -5.54
CA ALA A 196 4.39 30.89 -6.96
C ALA A 196 5.41 31.86 -7.57
N LEU A 197 6.16 31.41 -8.57
CA LEU A 197 6.95 32.28 -9.44
C LEU A 197 6.24 32.41 -10.78
N SER A 198 5.64 33.58 -10.97
CA SER A 198 5.23 34.11 -12.26
C SER A 198 6.47 34.61 -13.02
N TYR A 199 6.68 34.12 -14.24
CA TYR A 199 7.54 34.80 -15.22
C TYR A 199 6.68 35.29 -16.38
N MET A 200 6.70 36.60 -16.57
CA MET A 200 6.13 37.33 -17.69
C MET A 200 7.08 37.29 -18.91
N ALA A 201 6.45 37.20 -20.08
CA ALA A 201 6.71 37.92 -21.33
C ALA A 201 8.15 38.31 -21.70
N LEU A 202 8.57 37.80 -22.86
CA LEU A 202 9.05 38.59 -24.01
C LEU A 202 8.66 37.87 -25.30
#